data_AF-A0AA50DZT9-F1
#
_entry.id   AF-A0AA50DZT9-F1
#
_cell.length_a   1.000
_cell.length_b   1.000
_cell.length_c   1.000
_cell.angle_alpha   90.00
_cell.angle_beta   90.00
_cell.angle_gamma   90.00
#
_symmetry.space_group_name_H-M   'P 1'
#
loop_
_entity.id
_entity.type
_entity.pdbx_description
1 polymer ?
#
loop_
_entity_poly.entity_id
_entity_poly.type
_entity_poly.pdbx_seq_one_letter_code
_entity_poly.pdbx_strand_id
1 'polypeptide(L)'
;MGVTLSETAQGVEGNVDGLLLSSTHLLERGWEKLKEVEAQYLRSPALKNIYGEELGVLPGMDEVLVLNALREYELSDRYDVLIYDGPGNLSTLRMLGIPEIASWYWRRFQKVLADSEVVQTLSPFVQPVASAVLSVNWSPDQMLNHPDGPQNLLQQGKAAIADPNRFAAYLVTSTDSLAQKTAQSYWGGPASRSNSKGRDSNSLG
;
A
#
# COMPACT_ATOMS: atom_id res chain seq x y z
N MET A 1 18.26 -20.90 -15.22
CA MET A 1 18.79 -20.35 -13.95
C MET A 1 18.09 -21.07 -12.81
N GLY A 2 18.81 -21.88 -12.03
CA GLY A 2 18.24 -22.72 -10.95
C GLY A 2 18.42 -22.10 -9.56
N VAL A 3 18.33 -20.78 -9.43
CA VAL A 3 18.51 -20.08 -8.15
C VAL A 3 17.20 -20.12 -7.38
N THR A 4 17.21 -20.70 -6.19
CA THR A 4 16.07 -20.63 -5.26
C THR A 4 16.01 -19.22 -4.66
N LEU A 5 14.90 -18.53 -4.88
CA LEU A 5 14.65 -17.22 -4.29
C LEU A 5 14.26 -17.39 -2.81
N SER A 6 14.72 -16.46 -1.98
CA SER A 6 14.30 -16.33 -0.58
C SER A 6 13.45 -15.07 -0.37
N GLU A 7 12.94 -14.88 0.84
CA GLU A 7 12.12 -13.71 1.21
C GLU A 7 12.94 -12.42 1.38
N THR A 8 14.27 -12.51 1.20
CA THR A 8 15.21 -11.39 1.21
C THR A 8 15.84 -11.21 -0.17
N ALA A 9 16.06 -9.96 -0.57
CA ALA A 9 16.73 -9.63 -1.83
C ALA A 9 18.13 -10.27 -1.90
N GLN A 10 18.38 -11.03 -2.96
CA GLN A 10 19.63 -11.74 -3.21
C GLN A 10 20.04 -11.59 -4.67
N GLY A 11 21.34 -11.47 -4.94
CA GLY A 11 21.86 -11.42 -6.29
C GLY A 11 21.56 -12.72 -7.05
N VAL A 12 20.93 -12.59 -8.22
CA VAL A 12 20.63 -13.72 -9.12
C VAL A 12 21.66 -13.77 -10.24
N GLU A 13 21.89 -12.64 -10.91
CA GLU A 13 22.88 -12.50 -11.97
C GLU A 13 23.22 -11.02 -12.19
N GLY A 14 24.51 -10.69 -12.31
CA GLY A 14 24.94 -9.31 -12.61
C GLY A 14 24.29 -8.28 -11.68
N ASN A 15 23.65 -7.26 -12.25
CA ASN A 15 22.93 -6.20 -11.55
C ASN A 15 21.45 -6.55 -11.28
N VAL A 16 21.11 -7.83 -11.16
CA VAL A 16 19.74 -8.30 -10.91
C VAL A 16 19.69 -9.00 -9.56
N ASP A 17 18.95 -8.39 -8.64
CA ASP A 17 18.51 -9.03 -7.42
C ASP A 17 17.13 -9.68 -7.63
N GLY A 18 16.88 -10.78 -6.95
CA GLY A 18 15.60 -11.47 -6.92
C GLY A 18 15.16 -11.72 -5.48
N LEU A 19 13.86 -11.76 -5.27
CA LEU A 19 13.25 -12.18 -4.01
C LEU A 19 11.87 -12.79 -4.24
N LEU A 20 11.43 -13.59 -3.28
CA LEU A 20 10.08 -14.11 -3.18
C LEU A 20 9.27 -13.22 -2.22
N LEU A 21 8.15 -12.67 -2.67
CA LEU A 21 7.24 -11.93 -1.81
C LEU A 21 6.26 -12.92 -1.14
N SER A 22 6.43 -13.09 0.17
CA SER A 22 5.59 -13.93 1.02
C SER A 22 4.74 -13.04 1.93
N SER A 23 3.41 -13.13 1.85
CA SER A 23 2.51 -12.29 2.65
C SER A 23 2.74 -12.45 4.15
N THR A 24 3.00 -13.67 4.62
CA THR A 24 3.33 -13.93 6.03
C THR A 24 4.58 -13.18 6.45
N HIS A 25 5.66 -13.28 5.67
CA HIS A 25 6.90 -12.57 5.97
C HIS A 25 6.75 -11.04 5.88
N LEU A 26 5.99 -10.54 4.89
CA LEU A 26 5.69 -9.12 4.77
C LEU A 26 4.88 -8.60 5.97
N LEU A 27 3.93 -9.40 6.47
CA LEU A 27 3.14 -9.08 7.66
C LEU A 27 4.01 -9.04 8.91
N GLU A 28 4.86 -10.05 9.11
CA GLU A 28 5.83 -10.10 10.22
C GLU A 28 6.73 -8.87 10.22
N ARG A 29 7.33 -8.53 9.07
CA ARG A 29 8.17 -7.33 8.94
C ARG A 29 7.41 -6.04 9.21
N GLY A 30 6.19 -5.93 8.70
CA GLY A 30 5.32 -4.78 8.98
C GLY A 30 4.97 -4.65 10.46
N TRP A 31 4.77 -5.78 11.13
CA TRP A 31 4.48 -5.84 12.55
C TRP A 31 5.65 -5.37 13.41
N GLU A 32 6.87 -5.82 13.11
CA GLU A 32 8.05 -5.37 13.83
C GLU A 32 8.29 -3.85 13.67
N LYS A 33 8.11 -3.31 12.46
CA LYS A 33 8.14 -1.85 12.25
C LYS A 33 7.08 -1.14 13.08
N LEU A 34 5.88 -1.69 13.18
CA LEU A 34 4.81 -1.10 14.00
C LEU A 34 5.16 -1.10 15.49
N LYS A 35 5.78 -2.18 15.99
CA LYS A 35 6.29 -2.26 17.37
C LYS A 35 7.39 -1.24 17.64
N GLU A 36 8.31 -1.06 16.69
CA GLU A 36 9.36 -0.04 16.78
C GLU A 36 8.76 1.38 16.87
N VAL A 37 7.79 1.68 16.00
CA VAL A 37 7.06 2.96 16.02
C VAL A 37 6.33 3.12 17.36
N GLU A 38 5.58 2.11 17.81
CA GLU A 38 4.87 2.18 19.10
C GLU A 38 5.83 2.46 20.27
N ALA A 39 6.97 1.78 20.32
CA ALA A 39 7.97 1.95 21.36
C ALA A 39 8.63 3.34 21.37
N GLN A 40 8.67 4.03 20.23
CA GLN A 40 9.18 5.40 20.14
C GLN A 40 8.22 6.43 20.76
N TYR A 41 6.91 6.17 20.69
CA TYR A 41 5.89 7.13 21.09
C TYR A 41 5.23 6.82 22.43
N LEU A 42 5.13 5.54 22.80
CA LEU A 42 4.43 5.11 24.01
C LEU A 42 5.41 4.69 25.11
N ARG A 43 5.18 5.21 26.32
CA ARG A 43 5.96 4.79 27.51
C ARG A 43 5.71 3.33 27.90
N SER A 44 4.53 2.80 27.58
CA SER A 44 4.14 1.42 27.85
C SER A 44 3.60 0.78 26.56
N PRO A 45 4.46 0.19 25.72
CA PRO A 45 4.06 -0.43 24.45
C PRO A 45 3.10 -1.61 24.69
N ALA A 46 1.96 -1.63 24.02
CA ALA A 46 0.96 -2.69 24.13
C ALA A 46 1.28 -3.88 23.20
N LEU A 47 1.95 -3.63 22.08
CA LEU A 47 2.20 -4.63 21.04
C LEU A 47 3.42 -5.52 21.33
N LYS A 48 4.22 -5.21 22.36
CA LYS A 48 5.47 -5.91 22.68
C LYS A 48 5.31 -7.43 22.86
N ASN A 49 4.15 -7.87 23.34
CA ASN A 49 3.90 -9.28 23.68
C ASN A 49 3.27 -10.09 22.53
N ILE A 50 3.05 -9.48 21.36
CA ILE A 50 2.46 -10.14 20.20
C ILE A 50 3.57 -10.36 19.17
N TYR A 51 3.79 -11.62 18.79
CA TYR A 51 4.81 -11.99 17.81
C TYR A 51 4.23 -11.97 16.40
N GLY A 52 5.05 -11.63 15.40
CA GLY A 52 4.60 -11.57 14.00
C GLY A 52 4.13 -12.93 13.49
N GLU A 53 4.79 -14.00 13.94
CA GLU A 53 4.52 -15.40 13.60
C GLU A 53 3.16 -15.88 14.13
N GLU A 54 2.57 -15.18 15.10
CA GLU A 54 1.23 -15.45 15.63
C GLU A 54 0.14 -14.80 14.78
N LEU A 55 0.50 -13.92 13.84
CA LEU A 55 -0.45 -13.20 13.02
C LEU A 55 -0.90 -14.02 11.82
N GLY A 56 -2.22 -14.11 11.65
CA GLY A 56 -2.81 -14.60 10.41
C GLY A 56 -2.93 -13.48 9.36
N VAL A 57 -2.56 -13.78 8.11
CA VAL A 57 -2.88 -12.90 6.98
C VAL A 57 -4.39 -12.93 6.75
N LEU A 58 -5.05 -11.77 6.89
CA LEU A 58 -6.49 -11.67 6.66
C LEU A 58 -6.80 -11.67 5.14
N PRO A 59 -7.98 -12.16 4.73
CA PRO A 59 -8.39 -12.09 3.33
C PRO A 59 -8.31 -10.67 2.76
N GLY A 60 -7.56 -10.50 1.67
CA GLY A 60 -7.34 -9.22 0.99
C GLY A 60 -6.19 -8.37 1.54
N MET A 61 -5.44 -8.88 2.52
CA MET A 61 -4.21 -8.24 2.98
C MET A 61 -3.01 -8.53 2.09
N ASP A 62 -3.00 -9.64 1.36
CA ASP A 62 -1.91 -10.03 0.46
C ASP A 62 -1.56 -8.91 -0.52
N GLU A 63 -2.56 -8.37 -1.22
CA GLU A 63 -2.37 -7.28 -2.17
C GLU A 63 -1.86 -5.99 -1.51
N VAL A 64 -2.34 -5.68 -0.30
CA VAL A 64 -1.90 -4.49 0.45
C VAL A 64 -0.44 -4.63 0.86
N LEU A 65 -0.06 -5.79 1.39
CA LEU A 65 1.30 -6.10 1.83
C LEU A 65 2.27 -6.04 0.65
N VAL A 66 1.92 -6.67 -0.48
CA VAL A 66 2.74 -6.65 -1.69
C VAL A 66 2.87 -5.22 -2.25
N LEU A 67 1.77 -4.46 -2.33
CA LEU A 67 1.84 -3.07 -2.81
C LEU A 67 2.73 -2.20 -1.92
N ASN A 68 2.63 -2.37 -0.60
CA ASN A 68 3.51 -1.65 0.33
C ASN A 68 4.98 -2.08 0.15
N ALA A 69 5.26 -3.36 -0.04
CA ALA A 69 6.62 -3.85 -0.30
C ALA A 69 7.20 -3.24 -1.57
N LEU A 70 6.44 -3.20 -2.67
CA LEU A 70 6.87 -2.56 -3.92
C LEU A 70 7.17 -1.07 -3.73
N ARG A 71 6.33 -0.37 -2.97
CA ARG A 71 6.56 1.03 -2.61
C ARG A 71 7.83 1.21 -1.79
N GLU A 72 8.08 0.36 -0.79
CA GLU A 72 9.30 0.44 0.02
C GLU A 72 10.57 0.19 -0.82
N TYR A 73 10.53 -0.74 -1.77
CA TYR A 73 11.64 -0.95 -2.69
C TYR A 73 11.85 0.22 -3.63
N GLU A 74 10.77 0.83 -4.12
CA GLU A 74 10.85 2.03 -4.97
C GLU A 74 11.48 3.21 -4.20
N LEU A 75 11.01 3.46 -2.98
CA LEU A 75 11.54 4.52 -2.11
C LEU A 75 12.96 4.25 -1.58
N SER A 76 13.47 3.02 -1.72
CA SER A 76 14.83 2.71 -1.27
C SER A 76 15.90 3.29 -2.19
N ASP A 77 15.54 3.76 -3.40
CA ASP A 77 16.46 4.25 -4.44
C ASP A 77 17.61 3.28 -4.77
N ARG A 78 17.45 2.00 -4.43
CA ARG A 78 18.46 0.96 -4.68
C ARG A 78 18.39 0.35 -6.07
N TYR A 79 17.26 0.50 -6.76
CA TYR A 79 16.97 -0.17 -8.02
C TYR A 79 16.42 0.84 -9.02
N ASP A 80 16.97 0.83 -10.23
CA ASP A 80 16.46 1.66 -11.33
C ASP A 80 15.12 1.13 -11.88
N VAL A 81 14.91 -0.18 -11.79
CA VAL A 81 13.72 -0.88 -12.32
C VAL A 81 13.28 -1.96 -11.34
N LEU A 82 11.98 -1.98 -11.04
CA LEU A 82 11.32 -3.06 -10.30
C LEU A 82 10.44 -3.86 -11.25
N ILE A 83 10.66 -5.18 -11.32
CA ILE A 83 9.82 -6.10 -12.07
C ILE A 83 9.01 -6.92 -11.07
N TYR A 84 7.69 -6.78 -11.15
CA TYR A 84 6.77 -7.56 -10.33
C TYR A 84 6.09 -8.64 -11.17
N ASP A 85 6.47 -9.90 -10.90
CA ASP A 85 5.83 -11.09 -11.48
C ASP A 85 4.78 -11.65 -10.52
N GLY A 86 3.59 -11.06 -10.57
CA GLY A 86 2.45 -11.42 -9.73
C GLY A 86 1.45 -12.35 -10.42
N PRO A 87 0.30 -12.63 -9.79
CA PRO A 87 -0.74 -13.51 -10.33
C PRO A 87 -1.33 -13.12 -11.69
N GLY A 88 -1.04 -11.92 -12.20
CA GLY A 88 -1.40 -11.48 -13.56
C GLY A 88 -2.90 -11.43 -13.84
N ASN A 89 -3.73 -11.32 -12.79
CA ASN A 89 -5.18 -11.40 -12.89
C ASN A 89 -5.88 -10.19 -12.25
N LEU A 90 -7.20 -10.26 -12.06
CA LEU A 90 -7.99 -9.16 -11.51
C LEU A 90 -7.55 -8.72 -10.11
N SER A 91 -6.96 -9.60 -9.29
CA SER A 91 -6.40 -9.22 -7.98
C SER A 91 -5.28 -8.20 -8.12
N THR A 92 -4.41 -8.35 -9.12
CA THR A 92 -3.34 -7.38 -9.43
C THR A 92 -3.92 -6.02 -9.83
N LEU A 93 -5.00 -6.00 -10.64
CA LEU A 93 -5.67 -4.74 -10.98
C LEU A 93 -6.31 -4.06 -9.76
N ARG A 94 -6.90 -4.85 -8.86
CA ARG A 94 -7.46 -4.33 -7.60
C ARG A 94 -6.36 -3.81 -6.67
N MET A 95 -5.24 -4.51 -6.59
CA MET A 95 -4.05 -4.09 -5.85
C MET A 95 -3.61 -2.69 -6.28
N LEU A 96 -3.46 -2.46 -7.59
CA LEU A 96 -3.12 -1.14 -8.13
C LEU A 96 -4.21 -0.09 -7.88
N GLY A 97 -5.46 -0.50 -7.69
CA GLY A 97 -6.56 0.39 -7.32
C GLY A 97 -6.61 0.76 -5.84
N ILE A 98 -5.84 0.11 -4.96
CA ILE A 98 -5.86 0.33 -3.51
C ILE A 98 -5.67 1.82 -3.16
N PRO A 99 -4.69 2.56 -3.71
CA PRO A 99 -4.48 3.96 -3.35
C PRO A 99 -5.71 4.84 -3.64
N GLU A 100 -6.40 4.60 -4.76
CA GLU A 100 -7.61 5.32 -5.13
C GLU A 100 -8.77 5.00 -4.17
N ILE A 101 -9.04 3.71 -3.98
CA ILE A 101 -10.17 3.23 -3.17
C ILE A 101 -9.99 3.65 -1.72
N ALA A 102 -8.82 3.45 -1.14
CA ALA A 102 -8.52 3.86 0.23
C ALA A 102 -8.58 5.39 0.40
N SER A 103 -8.12 6.18 -0.59
CA SER A 103 -8.23 7.64 -0.57
C SER A 103 -9.69 8.11 -0.58
N TRP A 104 -10.56 7.40 -1.31
CA TRP A 104 -11.99 7.67 -1.28
C TRP A 104 -12.59 7.36 0.10
N TYR A 105 -12.31 6.18 0.66
CA TYR A 105 -12.81 5.78 1.98
C TYR A 105 -12.33 6.72 3.07
N TRP A 106 -11.04 7.07 3.07
CA TRP A 106 -10.48 8.03 4.02
C TRP A 106 -11.23 9.36 3.97
N ARG A 107 -11.39 9.94 2.77
CA ARG A 107 -12.14 11.20 2.60
C ARG A 107 -13.60 11.12 3.05
N ARG A 108 -14.24 9.97 2.86
CA ARG A 108 -15.64 9.78 3.24
C ARG A 108 -15.79 9.65 4.76
N PHE A 109 -14.96 8.82 5.39
CA PHE A 109 -15.07 8.52 6.81
C PHE A 109 -14.46 9.58 7.72
N GLN A 110 -13.38 10.26 7.30
CA GLN A 110 -12.81 11.35 8.10
C GLN A 110 -13.85 12.45 8.39
N LYS A 111 -14.71 12.76 7.41
CA LYS A 111 -15.80 13.74 7.59
C LYS A 111 -16.85 13.24 8.56
N VAL A 112 -17.27 11.98 8.42
CA VAL A 112 -18.25 11.36 9.32
C VAL A 112 -17.73 11.32 10.76
N LEU A 113 -16.44 11.05 10.96
CA LEU A 113 -15.82 11.03 12.29
C LEU A 113 -15.66 12.44 12.88
N ALA A 114 -15.26 13.42 12.07
CA ALA A 114 -15.10 14.82 12.51
C ALA A 114 -16.44 15.49 12.85
N ASP A 115 -17.48 15.20 12.07
CA ASP A 115 -18.83 15.75 12.25
C ASP A 115 -19.67 14.91 13.24
N SER A 116 -19.11 13.83 13.82
CA SER A 116 -19.84 12.97 14.74
C SER A 116 -20.02 13.65 16.10
N GLU A 117 -21.27 13.95 16.45
CA GLU A 117 -21.65 14.39 17.80
C GLU A 117 -21.18 13.40 18.89
N VAL A 118 -21.07 12.09 18.58
CA VAL A 118 -20.57 11.07 19.52
C VAL A 118 -19.09 11.29 19.86
N VAL A 119 -18.26 11.61 18.85
CA VAL A 119 -16.83 11.92 19.06
C VAL A 119 -16.68 13.25 19.81
N GLN A 120 -17.47 14.25 19.45
CA GLN A 120 -17.46 15.56 20.13
C GLN A 120 -17.91 15.46 21.60
N THR A 121 -18.92 14.64 21.89
CA THR A 121 -19.48 14.44 23.24
C THR A 121 -18.58 13.59 24.13
N LEU A 122 -17.77 12.68 23.56
CA LEU A 122 -16.78 11.88 24.29
C LEU A 122 -15.42 12.58 24.44
N SER A 123 -15.18 13.71 23.77
CA SER A 123 -13.91 14.44 23.78
C SER A 123 -13.33 14.75 25.19
N PRO A 124 -14.12 15.13 26.23
CA PRO A 124 -13.58 15.41 27.56
C PRO A 124 -13.07 14.16 28.29
N PHE A 125 -13.51 12.97 27.87
CA PHE A 125 -13.11 11.69 28.44
C PHE A 125 -11.99 11.01 27.65
N VAL A 126 -11.87 11.32 26.36
CA VAL A 126 -10.79 10.80 25.50
C VAL A 126 -9.46 11.50 25.84
N GLN A 127 -9.46 12.80 26.15
CA GLN A 127 -8.23 13.56 26.41
C GLN A 127 -7.44 13.09 27.67
N PRO A 128 -8.08 12.86 28.83
CA PRO A 128 -7.40 12.36 30.03
C PRO A 128 -6.91 10.92 29.87
N VAL A 129 -7.68 10.07 29.18
CA VAL A 129 -7.30 8.66 28.93
C VAL A 129 -6.16 8.59 27.91
N ALA A 130 -6.21 9.36 26.84
CA ALA A 130 -5.14 9.45 25.85
C ALA A 130 -3.85 10.03 26.47
N SER A 131 -3.93 11.03 27.34
CA SER A 131 -2.73 11.56 28.01
C SER A 131 -2.14 10.59 29.05
N ALA A 132 -2.98 9.88 29.81
CA ALA A 132 -2.54 8.89 30.78
C ALA A 132 -1.96 7.61 30.15
N VAL A 133 -2.54 7.15 29.04
CA VAL A 133 -2.13 5.90 28.36
C VAL A 133 -1.10 6.16 27.26
N LEU A 134 -1.25 7.24 26.49
CA LEU A 134 -0.44 7.44 25.29
C LEU A 134 0.71 8.45 25.48
N SER A 135 0.68 9.39 26.43
CA SER A 135 1.73 10.42 26.61
C SER A 135 2.20 11.13 25.31
N VAL A 136 1.48 11.00 24.19
CA VAL A 136 1.74 11.68 22.92
C VAL A 136 0.81 12.87 22.79
N ASN A 137 1.38 14.01 22.44
CA ASN A 137 0.68 15.28 22.25
C ASN A 137 0.04 15.40 20.85
N TRP A 138 -0.30 14.29 20.19
CA TRP A 138 -0.82 14.32 18.83
C TRP A 138 -2.32 14.56 18.83
N SER A 139 -2.75 15.69 18.27
CA SER A 139 -4.16 15.89 17.95
C SER A 139 -4.52 15.15 16.64
N PRO A 140 -5.78 14.74 16.43
CA PRO A 140 -6.24 14.16 15.16
C PRO A 140 -5.87 15.03 13.93
N ASP A 141 -5.88 16.35 14.09
CA ASP A 141 -5.49 17.30 13.04
C ASP A 141 -4.00 17.24 12.70
N GLN A 142 -3.13 16.95 13.67
CA GLN A 142 -1.69 16.80 13.43
C GLN A 142 -1.40 15.50 12.65
N MET A 143 -2.13 14.41 12.92
CA MET A 143 -2.01 13.18 12.14
C MET A 143 -2.54 13.34 10.70
N LEU A 144 -3.66 14.06 10.54
CA LEU A 144 -4.27 14.31 9.24
C LEU A 144 -3.38 15.17 8.33
N ASN A 145 -2.66 16.13 8.91
CA ASN A 145 -1.80 17.06 8.18
C ASN A 145 -0.32 16.66 8.18
N HIS A 146 0.02 15.47 8.69
CA HIS A 146 1.40 14.99 8.70
C HIS A 146 1.87 14.70 7.25
N PRO A 147 3.11 15.05 6.87
CA PRO A 147 3.68 14.70 5.56
C PRO A 147 3.63 13.20 5.26
N ASP A 148 3.82 12.36 6.28
CA ASP A 148 3.68 10.91 6.18
C ASP A 148 2.27 10.40 6.59
N GLY A 149 1.29 11.30 6.62
CA GLY A 149 -0.09 10.99 6.98
C GLY A 149 -0.77 10.14 5.90
N PRO A 150 -1.80 9.35 6.27
CA PRO A 150 -2.45 8.38 5.38
C PRO A 150 -2.94 9.00 4.08
N GLN A 151 -3.49 10.22 4.12
CA GLN A 151 -3.97 10.89 2.91
C GLN A 151 -2.83 11.21 1.94
N ASN A 152 -1.66 11.65 2.42
CA ASN A 152 -0.53 11.96 1.54
C ASN A 152 0.08 10.68 0.97
N LEU A 153 0.24 9.64 1.79
CA LEU A 153 0.70 8.31 1.34
C LEU A 153 -0.17 7.78 0.18
N LEU A 154 -1.49 7.88 0.31
CA LEU A 154 -2.43 7.44 -0.72
C LEU A 154 -2.36 8.30 -1.98
N GLN A 155 -2.16 9.62 -1.85
CA GLN A 155 -1.98 10.52 -3.00
C GLN A 155 -0.66 10.25 -3.73
N GLN A 156 0.43 9.97 -3.01
CA GLN A 156 1.70 9.55 -3.62
C GLN A 156 1.54 8.24 -4.39
N GLY A 157 0.84 7.26 -3.82
CA GLY A 157 0.57 5.99 -4.51
C GLY A 157 -0.25 6.17 -5.78
N LYS A 158 -1.28 7.03 -5.75
CA LYS A 158 -2.05 7.40 -6.95
C LYS A 158 -1.18 8.05 -8.02
N ALA A 159 -0.32 8.99 -7.62
CA ALA A 159 0.58 9.69 -8.54
C ALA A 159 1.60 8.74 -9.16
N ALA A 160 2.16 7.81 -8.38
CA ALA A 160 3.11 6.80 -8.86
C ALA A 160 2.49 5.90 -9.95
N ILE A 161 1.27 5.43 -9.75
CA ILE A 161 0.57 4.54 -10.70
C ILE A 161 0.14 5.29 -11.97
N ALA A 162 -0.14 6.59 -11.86
CA ALA A 162 -0.54 7.41 -13.00
C ALA A 162 0.65 7.90 -13.85
N ASP A 163 1.87 7.85 -13.33
CA ASP A 163 3.07 8.29 -14.04
C ASP A 163 3.68 7.16 -14.89
N PRO A 164 3.67 7.26 -16.23
CA PRO A 164 4.20 6.22 -17.10
C PRO A 164 5.71 6.03 -16.99
N ASN A 165 6.46 6.99 -16.41
CA ASN A 165 7.89 6.83 -16.15
C ASN A 165 8.17 6.06 -14.85
N ARG A 166 7.18 5.94 -13.96
CA ARG A 166 7.30 5.21 -12.69
C ARG A 166 6.57 3.87 -12.71
N PHE A 167 5.50 3.76 -13.50
CA PHE A 167 4.69 2.56 -13.56
C PHE A 167 4.23 2.22 -14.98
N ALA A 168 4.44 0.96 -15.36
CA ALA A 168 3.91 0.37 -16.58
C ALA A 168 3.45 -1.07 -16.31
N ALA A 169 2.42 -1.50 -17.04
CA ALA A 169 1.92 -2.86 -17.01
C ALA A 169 1.76 -3.39 -18.43
N TYR A 170 2.13 -4.66 -18.63
CA TYR A 170 2.09 -5.33 -19.93
C TYR A 170 1.18 -6.56 -19.86
N LEU A 171 0.43 -6.78 -20.94
CA LEU A 171 -0.38 -7.98 -21.09
C LEU A 171 0.45 -9.05 -21.78
N VAL A 172 0.57 -10.21 -21.13
CA VAL A 172 1.18 -11.41 -21.70
C VAL A 172 0.05 -12.41 -21.95
N THR A 173 -0.12 -12.84 -23.19
CA THR A 173 -1.18 -13.77 -23.59
C THR A 173 -0.69 -14.72 -24.68
N SER A 174 -1.39 -15.84 -24.87
CA SER A 174 -1.10 -16.80 -25.92
C SER A 174 -1.91 -16.52 -27.19
N THR A 175 -1.75 -17.36 -28.21
CA THR A 175 -2.56 -17.30 -29.44
C THR A 175 -3.97 -17.86 -29.26
N ASP A 176 -4.31 -18.37 -28.08
CA ASP A 176 -5.65 -18.86 -27.78
C ASP A 176 -6.67 -17.72 -27.72
N SER A 177 -7.84 -17.94 -28.34
CA SER A 177 -8.87 -16.92 -28.45
C SER A 177 -9.49 -16.51 -27.11
N LEU A 178 -9.58 -17.44 -26.14
CA LEU A 178 -10.08 -17.14 -24.81
C LEU A 178 -9.03 -16.36 -24.00
N ALA A 179 -7.76 -16.73 -24.09
CA ALA A 179 -6.66 -16.00 -23.47
C ALA A 179 -6.57 -14.55 -23.98
N GLN A 180 -6.77 -14.33 -25.28
CA GLN A 180 -6.81 -12.98 -25.86
C GLN A 180 -8.01 -12.16 -25.38
N LYS A 181 -9.20 -12.75 -25.34
CA LYS A 181 -10.41 -12.08 -24.81
C LYS A 181 -10.25 -11.72 -23.33
N THR A 182 -9.64 -12.59 -22.54
CA THR A 182 -9.36 -12.32 -21.12
C THR A 182 -8.39 -11.16 -20.98
N ALA A 183 -7.27 -11.16 -21.71
CA ALA A 183 -6.32 -10.05 -21.71
C ALA A 183 -6.97 -8.73 -22.16
N GLN A 184 -7.80 -8.76 -23.21
CA GLN A 184 -8.58 -7.59 -23.65
C GLN A 184 -9.56 -7.10 -22.59
N SER A 185 -10.17 -8.00 -21.80
CA SER A 185 -11.07 -7.61 -20.71
C SER A 185 -10.32 -6.87 -19.59
N TYR A 186 -9.08 -7.28 -19.29
CA TYR A 186 -8.19 -6.58 -18.36
C TYR A 186 -7.77 -5.22 -18.92
N TRP A 187 -7.47 -5.14 -20.21
CA TRP A 187 -7.19 -3.87 -20.88
C TRP A 187 -8.39 -2.93 -20.92
N GLY A 188 -9.61 -3.43 -21.05
CA GLY A 188 -10.82 -2.60 -21.20
C GLY A 188 -11.49 -2.22 -19.88
N GLY A 189 -10.99 -2.75 -18.76
CA GLY A 189 -11.56 -2.53 -17.42
C GLY A 189 -11.43 -1.08 -16.93
N PRO A 190 -12.14 -0.69 -15.85
CA PRO A 190 -12.18 0.69 -15.35
C PRO A 190 -10.81 1.34 -15.11
N ALA A 191 -9.79 0.56 -14.74
CA ALA A 191 -8.42 1.01 -14.52
C ALA A 191 -7.75 1.59 -15.80
N SER A 192 -8.06 1.05 -16.98
CA SER A 192 -7.52 1.53 -18.26
C SER A 192 -8.08 2.89 -18.70
N ARG A 193 -9.35 3.17 -18.35
CA ARG A 193 -10.05 4.41 -18.69
C ARG A 193 -9.53 5.61 -17.90
N SER A 194 -8.89 5.39 -16.76
CA SER A 194 -8.23 6.44 -15.99
C SER A 194 -6.99 6.98 -16.71
N ASN A 195 -6.22 6.08 -17.36
CA ASN A 195 -4.96 6.45 -18.02
C ASN A 195 -5.18 7.13 -19.39
N SER A 196 -6.32 6.88 -20.06
CA SER A 196 -6.66 7.61 -21.29
C SER A 196 -7.06 9.06 -21.04
N LYS A 197 -7.71 9.35 -19.90
CA LYS A 197 -8.18 10.70 -19.57
C LYS A 197 -7.06 11.71 -19.25
N GLY A 198 -5.89 11.24 -18.81
CA GLY A 198 -4.71 12.09 -18.61
C GLY A 198 -3.93 12.40 -19.89
N ARG A 199 -4.16 11.63 -20.96
CA ARG A 199 -3.49 11.80 -22.26
C ARG A 199 -4.19 12.85 -23.14
N ASP A 200 -5.51 13.00 -22.99
CA ASP A 200 -6.33 13.94 -23.77
C ASP A 200 -6.24 15.40 -23.27
N SER A 201 -5.74 15.63 -22.05
CA SER A 201 -5.55 17.00 -21.51
C SER A 201 -4.22 17.65 -21.90
N ASN A 202 -3.31 16.92 -22.56
CA ASN A 202 -1.98 17.43 -22.96
C ASN A 202 -1.82 17.64 -24.47
N SER A 203 -2.91 17.59 -25.24
CA SER A 203 -2.91 17.81 -26.71
C SER A 203 -3.70 19.06 -27.16
N LEU A 204 -4.11 19.91 -26.21
CA LEU A 204 -4.72 21.21 -26.48
C LEU A 204 -4.06 22.27 -25.59
N GLY A 205 -2.85 22.67 -25.98
CA GLY A 205 -2.07 23.76 -25.37
C GLY A 205 -0.95 24.17 -26.31
#